data_AF-A0A160TNC1-F1
#
_entry.id   AF-A0A160TNC1-F1
#
_cell.length_a   1.000
_cell.length_b   1.000
_cell.length_c   1.000
_cell.angle_alpha   90.00
_cell.angle_beta   90.00
_cell.angle_gamma   90.00
#
_symmetry.space_group_name_H-M   'P 1'
#
loop_
_entity.id
_entity.type
_entity.pdbx_description
1 polymer ?
#
loop_
_entity_poly.entity_id
_entity_poly.type
_entity_poly.pdbx_seq_one_letter_code
_entity_poly.pdbx_strand_id
1 'polypeptide(L)'
;MNWVQLAGSIAAILALAGVARWLRLGESRIGSAAEAREIAEDMLAGFYAHAALVSQDGGAAIVAGNGAIAVLKRHGAQVAARRLLAPLTLGPAVEGVTVRTGERLFGDVTLLGVLETDVRGLEASLTRV
;
A
#
# COMPACT_ATOMS: atom_id res chain seq x y z
N MET A 1 -1.54 -46.09 -9.55
CA MET A 1 -1.66 -44.62 -9.67
C MET A 1 -1.48 -44.26 -11.13
N ASN A 2 -2.50 -43.68 -11.79
CA ASN A 2 -2.40 -43.38 -13.23
C ASN A 2 -1.48 -42.18 -13.45
N TRP A 3 -0.24 -42.45 -13.85
CA TRP A 3 0.78 -41.44 -14.19
C TRP A 3 0.29 -40.40 -15.21
N VAL A 4 -0.64 -40.78 -16.09
CA VAL A 4 -1.30 -39.87 -17.05
C VAL A 4 -2.19 -38.84 -16.35
N GLN A 5 -2.91 -39.23 -15.30
CA GLN A 5 -3.73 -38.32 -14.51
C GLN A 5 -2.86 -37.35 -13.71
N LEU A 6 -1.70 -37.82 -13.22
CA LEU A 6 -0.72 -36.97 -12.54
C LEU A 6 -0.10 -35.96 -13.51
N ALA A 7 0.31 -36.39 -14.70
CA ALA A 7 0.87 -35.49 -15.72
C ALA A 7 -0.18 -34.47 -16.19
N GLY A 8 -1.42 -34.90 -16.42
CA GLY A 8 -2.53 -34.02 -16.80
C GLY A 8 -2.88 -32.99 -15.72
N SER A 9 -2.89 -33.38 -14.45
CA SER A 9 -3.18 -32.45 -13.36
C SER A 9 -2.07 -31.42 -13.16
N ILE A 10 -0.80 -31.82 -13.27
CA ILE A 10 0.34 -30.89 -13.22
C ILE A 10 0.28 -29.89 -14.37
N ALA A 11 0.03 -30.34 -15.60
CA ALA A 11 -0.09 -29.46 -16.75
C ALA A 11 -1.23 -28.44 -16.59
N ALA A 12 -2.38 -28.86 -16.07
CA ALA A 12 -3.51 -27.97 -15.78
C ALA A 12 -3.17 -26.92 -14.70
N ILE A 13 -2.49 -27.32 -13.62
CA ILE A 13 -2.06 -26.40 -12.56
C ILE A 13 -1.05 -25.37 -13.10
N LEU A 14 -0.07 -25.82 -13.90
CA LEU A 14 0.91 -24.92 -14.52
C LEU A 14 0.25 -23.94 -15.49
N ALA A 15 -0.75 -24.36 -16.25
CA ALA A 15 -1.53 -23.47 -17.10
C ALA A 15 -2.27 -22.40 -16.28
N LEU A 16 -2.94 -22.79 -15.19
CA LEU A 16 -3.61 -21.85 -14.28
C LEU A 16 -2.61 -20.88 -13.62
N ALA A 17 -1.46 -21.38 -13.18
CA ALA A 17 -0.39 -20.55 -12.63
C ALA A 17 0.15 -19.55 -13.66
N GLY A 18 0.30 -19.98 -14.91
CA GLY A 18 0.67 -19.12 -16.03
C GLY A 18 -0.34 -18.00 -16.27
N VAL A 19 -1.64 -18.32 -16.27
CA VAL A 19 -2.72 -17.33 -16.39
C VAL A 19 -2.73 -16.37 -15.21
N ALA A 20 -2.57 -16.86 -13.98
CA ALA A 20 -2.50 -16.01 -12.78
C ALA A 20 -1.32 -15.03 -12.84
N ARG A 21 -0.17 -15.48 -13.35
CA ARG A 21 1.01 -14.63 -13.57
C ARG A 21 0.79 -13.61 -14.68
N TRP A 22 0.11 -14.00 -15.76
CA TRP A 22 -0.24 -13.09 -16.86
C TRP A 22 -1.21 -11.99 -16.41
N LEU A 23 -2.15 -12.33 -15.52
CA LEU A 23 -3.05 -11.38 -14.86
C LEU A 23 -2.38 -10.54 -13.75
N ARG A 24 -1.07 -10.73 -13.52
CA ARG A 24 -0.26 -10.02 -12.50
C ARG A 24 -0.85 -10.11 -11.09
N LEU A 25 -1.55 -11.21 -10.80
CA LEU A 25 -2.13 -11.47 -9.49
C LEU A 25 -1.00 -11.62 -8.46
N GLY A 26 -0.71 -10.55 -7.72
CA GLY A 26 0.34 -10.50 -6.70
C GLY A 26 1.37 -9.37 -6.84
N GLU A 27 1.40 -8.66 -7.97
CA GLU A 27 2.32 -7.54 -8.23
C GLU A 27 1.78 -6.17 -7.79
N SER A 28 0.89 -6.13 -6.78
CA SER A 28 0.34 -4.87 -6.24
C SER A 28 1.30 -4.21 -5.23
N ARG A 29 2.57 -4.06 -5.61
CA ARG A 29 3.55 -3.33 -4.80
C ARG A 29 3.50 -1.86 -5.18
N ILE A 30 3.50 -0.99 -4.17
CA ILE A 30 3.68 0.44 -4.36
C ILE A 30 5.18 0.64 -4.54
N GLY A 31 5.64 0.82 -5.78
CA GLY A 31 7.06 0.78 -6.14
C GLY A 31 7.79 2.12 -6.00
N SER A 32 7.08 3.25 -6.02
CA SER A 32 7.70 4.57 -5.87
C SER A 32 6.78 5.61 -5.23
N ALA A 33 7.38 6.70 -4.74
CA ALA A 33 6.64 7.85 -4.24
C ALA A 33 5.81 8.54 -5.33
N ALA A 34 6.19 8.45 -6.61
CA ALA A 34 5.38 8.96 -7.72
C ALA A 34 4.14 8.11 -7.95
N GLU A 35 4.32 6.80 -8.00
CA GLU A 35 3.23 5.83 -8.13
C GLU A 35 2.26 5.91 -6.94
N ALA A 36 2.77 6.06 -5.71
CA ALA A 36 1.91 6.24 -4.53
C ALA A 36 1.03 7.50 -4.65
N ARG A 37 1.57 8.59 -5.20
CA ARG A 37 0.81 9.83 -5.45
C ARG A 37 -0.29 9.60 -6.47
N GLU A 38 0.04 9.00 -7.61
CA GLU A 38 -0.93 8.68 -8.67
C GLU A 38 -2.07 7.80 -8.13
N ILE A 39 -1.74 6.73 -7.40
CA ILE A 39 -2.75 5.86 -6.77
C ILE A 39 -3.65 6.65 -5.80
N ALA A 40 -3.07 7.55 -5.00
CA ALA A 40 -3.86 8.34 -4.07
C ALA A 40 -4.81 9.31 -4.78
N GLU A 41 -4.36 9.96 -5.85
CA GLU A 41 -5.19 10.88 -6.66
C GLU A 41 -6.32 10.14 -7.39
N ASP A 42 -6.02 8.97 -7.98
CA ASP A 42 -6.99 8.14 -8.67
C ASP A 42 -8.07 7.58 -7.74
N MET A 43 -7.66 7.13 -6.55
CA MET A 43 -8.58 6.48 -5.60
C MET A 43 -9.38 7.47 -4.75
N LEU A 44 -8.87 8.68 -4.52
CA LEU A 44 -9.48 9.67 -3.63
C LEU A 44 -9.85 10.92 -4.40
N ALA A 45 -11.13 11.04 -4.78
CA ALA A 45 -11.64 12.20 -5.48
C ALA A 45 -11.26 13.53 -4.80
N GLY A 46 -10.73 14.47 -5.59
CA GLY A 46 -10.29 15.79 -5.12
C GLY A 46 -9.05 15.76 -4.22
N PHE A 47 -8.24 14.69 -4.27
CA PHE A 47 -6.93 14.64 -3.66
C PHE A 47 -5.87 15.08 -4.68
N TYR A 48 -5.00 16.04 -4.31
CA TYR A 48 -3.85 16.47 -5.11
C TYR A 48 -2.62 16.27 -4.26
N ALA A 49 -1.79 15.32 -4.67
CA ALA A 49 -0.70 14.79 -3.90
C ALA A 49 0.60 15.54 -4.20
N HIS A 50 1.30 15.99 -3.16
CA HIS A 50 2.55 16.74 -3.32
C HIS A 50 3.76 16.05 -2.68
N ALA A 51 3.56 15.14 -1.73
CA ALA A 51 4.63 14.37 -1.10
C ALA A 51 4.16 12.97 -0.72
N ALA A 52 5.07 11.99 -0.70
CA ALA A 52 4.74 10.63 -0.32
C ALA A 52 5.93 9.92 0.33
N LEU A 53 5.64 9.00 1.24
CA LEU A 53 6.57 8.05 1.83
C LEU A 53 6.06 6.64 1.54
N VAL A 54 6.94 5.77 1.06
CA VAL A 54 6.60 4.41 0.67
C VAL A 54 7.35 3.45 1.59
N SER A 55 6.65 2.43 2.06
CA SER A 55 7.22 1.35 2.84
C SER A 55 8.27 0.59 2.01
N GLN A 56 9.37 0.18 2.62
CA GLN A 56 10.48 -0.51 1.94
C GLN A 56 10.04 -1.80 1.24
N ASP A 57 9.04 -2.49 1.78
CA ASP A 57 8.46 -3.71 1.20
C ASP A 57 7.44 -3.46 0.07
N GLY A 58 7.12 -2.19 -0.20
CA GLY A 58 6.08 -1.78 -1.14
C GLY A 58 4.66 -2.18 -0.71
N GLY A 59 4.46 -2.55 0.56
CA GLY A 59 3.19 -3.02 1.11
C GLY A 59 2.28 -1.89 1.58
N ALA A 60 2.82 -0.69 1.81
CA ALA A 60 2.10 0.48 2.30
C ALA A 60 2.75 1.77 1.83
N ALA A 61 1.99 2.86 1.85
CA ALA A 61 2.51 4.20 1.65
C ALA A 61 1.62 5.23 2.37
N ILE A 62 2.18 6.41 2.65
CA ILE A 62 1.43 7.58 3.09
C ILE A 62 1.72 8.73 2.15
N VAL A 63 0.69 9.48 1.80
CA VAL A 63 0.75 10.54 0.81
C VAL A 63 0.11 11.79 1.38
N ALA A 64 0.80 12.91 1.33
CA ALA A 64 0.28 14.22 1.72
C ALA A 64 -0.34 14.94 0.52
N GLY A 65 -1.52 15.51 0.73
CA GLY A 65 -2.24 16.25 -0.30
C GLY A 65 -3.44 17.03 0.25
N ASN A 66 -3.67 18.25 -0.25
CA ASN A 66 -4.82 19.12 0.07
C ASN A 66 -5.22 19.15 1.57
N GLY A 67 -4.25 19.33 2.47
CA GLY A 67 -4.51 19.41 3.92
C GLY A 67 -4.91 18.08 4.59
N ALA A 68 -4.79 16.95 3.88
CA ALA A 68 -5.08 15.62 4.36
C ALA A 68 -3.94 14.64 4.03
N ILE A 69 -4.03 13.44 4.59
CA ILE A 69 -3.09 12.35 4.32
C ILE A 69 -3.85 11.16 3.77
N ALA A 70 -3.45 10.66 2.61
CA ALA A 70 -3.89 9.37 2.12
C ALA A 70 -2.97 8.27 2.67
N VAL A 71 -3.55 7.31 3.40
CA VAL A 71 -2.88 6.09 3.81
C VAL A 71 -3.24 5.01 2.80
N LEU A 72 -2.21 4.45 2.17
CA LEU A 72 -2.32 3.37 1.21
C LEU A 72 -1.81 2.09 1.84
N LYS A 73 -2.52 0.99 1.62
CA LYS A 73 -2.05 -0.34 1.97
C LYS A 73 -2.37 -1.33 0.86
N ARG A 74 -1.49 -2.27 0.64
CA ARG A 74 -1.75 -3.42 -0.22
C ARG A 74 -2.80 -4.31 0.43
N HIS A 75 -3.83 -4.65 -0.34
CA HIS A 75 -4.90 -5.57 0.03
C HIS A 75 -5.01 -6.67 -1.03
N GLY A 76 -4.24 -7.75 -0.84
CA GLY A 76 -4.14 -8.84 -1.82
C GLY A 76 -3.46 -8.40 -3.12
N ALA A 77 -4.23 -8.39 -4.22
CA ALA A 77 -3.82 -7.97 -5.56
C ALA A 77 -4.24 -6.51 -5.90
N GLN A 78 -4.79 -5.78 -4.95
CA GLN A 78 -5.23 -4.39 -5.10
C GLN A 78 -4.59 -3.51 -4.03
N VAL A 79 -4.65 -2.19 -4.22
CA VAL A 79 -4.31 -1.20 -3.19
C VAL A 79 -5.61 -0.65 -2.63
N ALA A 80 -5.67 -0.48 -1.31
CA ALA A 80 -6.73 0.23 -0.62
C ALA A 80 -6.20 1.58 -0.15
N ALA A 81 -6.97 2.65 -0.37
CA ALA A 81 -6.62 4.00 0.05
C ALA A 81 -7.62 4.51 1.09
N ARG A 82 -7.12 5.26 2.08
CA ARG A 82 -7.98 5.95 3.03
C ARG A 82 -7.47 7.35 3.33
N ARG A 83 -8.38 8.33 3.29
CA ARG A 83 -8.08 9.71 3.69
C ARG A 83 -8.20 9.85 5.20
N LEU A 84 -7.13 10.34 5.83
CA LEU A 84 -7.05 10.70 7.24
C LEU A 84 -6.65 12.17 7.38
N LEU A 85 -6.88 12.72 8.56
CA LEU A 85 -6.44 14.06 8.93
C LEU A 85 -5.20 13.96 9.82
N ALA A 86 -4.31 14.95 9.69
CA ALA A 86 -3.21 15.11 10.63
C ALA A 86 -3.72 15.68 11.98
N PRO A 87 -3.06 15.40 13.11
CA PRO A 87 -1.94 14.47 13.25
C PRO A 87 -2.41 13.00 13.24
N LEU A 88 -1.63 12.14 12.59
CA LEU A 88 -1.81 10.69 12.59
C LEU A 88 -1.44 10.11 13.95
N THR A 89 -2.21 9.12 14.36
CA THR A 89 -1.89 8.30 15.53
C THR A 89 -0.86 7.25 15.14
N LEU A 90 0.35 7.37 15.67
CA LEU A 90 1.47 6.46 15.36
C LEU A 90 1.72 5.48 16.51
N GLY A 91 2.26 4.32 16.16
CA GLY A 91 2.69 3.29 17.10
C GLY A 91 4.03 2.69 16.65
N PRO A 92 4.87 2.25 17.60
CA PRO A 92 6.14 1.63 17.27
C PRO A 92 5.95 0.28 16.58
N ALA A 93 6.79 -0.01 15.59
CA ALA A 93 6.93 -1.34 14.98
C ALA A 93 8.42 -1.73 14.92
N VAL A 94 8.71 -3.03 14.85
CA VAL A 94 10.08 -3.56 14.95
C VAL A 94 11.01 -2.98 13.87
N GLU A 95 10.50 -2.73 12.67
CA GLU A 95 11.27 -2.20 11.53
C GLU A 95 10.59 -0.97 10.89
N GLY A 96 9.88 -0.16 11.68
CA GLY A 96 9.27 1.06 11.17
C GLY A 96 8.18 1.62 12.06
N VAL A 97 7.12 2.14 11.44
CA VAL A 97 6.04 2.83 12.16
C VAL A 97 4.68 2.32 11.73
N THR A 98 3.80 2.11 12.70
CA THR A 98 2.40 1.74 12.47
C THR A 98 1.52 2.97 12.55
N VAL A 99 0.80 3.28 11.48
CA VAL A 99 -0.27 4.27 11.46
C VAL A 99 -1.56 3.61 11.90
N ARG A 100 -2.12 4.07 13.03
CA ARG A 100 -3.44 3.64 13.49
C ARG A 100 -4.51 4.46 12.80
N THR A 101 -5.30 3.81 11.95
CA THR A 101 -6.33 4.50 11.16
C THR A 101 -7.63 4.71 11.92
N GLY A 102 -7.82 3.99 13.03
CA GLY A 102 -9.06 4.03 13.83
C GLY A 102 -10.25 3.32 13.19
N GLU A 103 -10.09 2.77 11.97
CA GLU A 103 -11.16 2.13 11.24
C GLU A 103 -11.02 0.61 11.27
N ARG A 104 -11.99 -0.09 11.89
CA ARG A 104 -11.89 -1.54 12.11
C ARG A 104 -11.74 -2.36 10.82
N LEU A 105 -12.37 -1.95 9.71
CA LEU A 105 -12.31 -2.66 8.43
C LEU A 105 -11.01 -2.38 7.67
N PHE A 106 -10.48 -1.16 7.79
CA PHE A 106 -9.21 -0.80 7.16
C PHE A 106 -8.02 -1.24 8.01
N GLY A 107 -8.15 -1.29 9.32
CA GLY A 107 -7.10 -1.70 10.24
C GLY A 107 -5.91 -0.75 10.27
N ASP A 108 -4.91 -1.12 11.05
CA ASP A 108 -3.67 -0.38 11.16
C ASP A 108 -2.75 -0.68 9.96
N VAL A 109 -1.88 0.26 9.62
CA VAL A 109 -0.96 0.16 8.48
C VAL A 109 0.47 0.34 8.95
N THR A 110 1.31 -0.66 8.74
CA THR A 110 2.74 -0.61 9.07
C THR A 110 3.54 -0.19 7.86
N LEU A 111 4.37 0.85 8.01
CA LEU A 111 5.38 1.23 7.03
C LEU A 111 6.75 0.75 7.51
N LEU A 112 7.33 -0.21 6.80
CA LEU A 112 8.67 -0.71 7.04
C LEU A 112 9.72 0.25 6.47
N GLY A 113 10.81 0.45 7.21
CA GLY A 113 11.89 1.37 6.83
C GLY A 113 11.52 2.86 6.90
N VAL A 114 10.33 3.21 7.40
CA VAL A 114 9.89 4.59 7.61
C VAL A 114 9.88 4.88 9.10
N LEU A 115 10.49 5.99 9.50
CA LEU A 115 10.55 6.41 10.90
C LEU A 115 9.38 7.34 11.24
N GLU A 116 9.02 7.40 12.52
CA GLU A 116 8.05 8.38 13.01
C GLU A 116 8.44 9.82 12.63
N THR A 117 9.73 10.16 12.67
CA THR A 117 10.23 11.49 12.26
C THR A 117 9.93 11.83 10.81
N ASP A 118 9.97 10.83 9.92
CA ASP A 118 9.65 11.03 8.50
C ASP A 118 8.17 11.33 8.33
N VAL A 119 7.31 10.58 9.05
CA VAL A 119 5.86 10.81 9.07
C VAL A 119 5.53 12.19 9.62
N ARG A 120 6.18 12.62 10.72
CA ARG A 120 6.00 13.98 11.26
C ARG A 120 6.49 15.05 10.28
N GLY A 121 7.60 14.80 9.58
CA GLY A 121 8.10 15.68 8.52
C GLY A 121 7.10 15.83 7.37
N LEU A 122 6.44 14.73 7.00
CA LEU A 122 5.37 14.73 6.01
C LEU A 122 4.13 15.50 6.52
N GLU A 123 3.70 15.29 7.75
CA GLU A 123 2.60 16.05 8.37
C GLU A 123 2.89 17.56 8.37
N ALA A 124 4.11 17.96 8.73
CA ALA A 124 4.55 19.35 8.72
C ALA A 124 4.58 19.97 7.31
N SER A 125 4.60 19.16 6.25
CA SER A 125 4.49 19.65 4.88
C SER A 125 3.07 20.11 4.52
N LEU A 126 2.03 19.61 5.22
CA LEU A 126 0.64 20.04 4.99
C LEU A 126 0.40 21.48 5.43
N THR A 127 1.07 21.92 6.50
CA THR A 127 0.93 23.28 7.03
C THR A 127 1.69 24.33 6.21
N ARG A 128 2.51 23.92 5.24
CA ARG A 128 3.34 24.80 4.41
C ARG A 128 2.69 25.22 3.09
N VAL A 129 1.42 24.85 2.86
CA VAL A 129 0.65 25.15 1.64
C VAL A 129 -0.22 26.38 1.85
#